data_AF-A0A1V5CWW6-F1
#
_entry.id   AF-A0A1V5CWW6-F1
#
_cell.length_a   1.000
_cell.length_b   1.000
_cell.length_c   1.000
_cell.angle_alpha   90.00
_cell.angle_beta   90.00
_cell.angle_gamma   90.00
#
_symmetry.space_group_name_H-M   'P 1'
#
loop_
_entity.id
_entity.type
_entity.pdbx_description
1 polymer ?
#
loop_
_entity_poly.entity_id
_entity_poly.type
_entity_poly.pdbx_seq_one_letter_code
_entity_poly.pdbx_strand_id
1 'polypeptide(L)'
;MQRINNDYVVVPMTFPTTDQTSTISSDILSMKNYRHADIVIQVGPIGKAAAVTLDKSAAVSAATVDCAFTRYLSTGFVLEYDGASVDTPAAAGETVTGAGGGVGYVYKDLGGKLICYAYNGTTFVDNEVLTFSGGKTAVANGIQKNEDIMVPRTAASNTFDLAAVANKQYVIPVDAADLGDGYDCVQVEIADCDTATHVAIFAILSEPRYAAEIPETAIYD
;
A
#
# COMPACT_ATOMS: atom_id res chain seq x y z
N MET A 1 -4.75 -5.14 35.76
CA MET A 1 -3.79 -4.14 35.26
C MET A 1 -4.08 -3.91 33.78
N GLN A 2 -4.41 -2.68 33.36
CA GLN A 2 -4.63 -2.36 31.94
C GLN A 2 -3.25 -2.29 31.27
N ARG A 3 -3.02 -3.10 30.24
CA ARG A 3 -1.78 -3.01 29.45
C ARG A 3 -1.74 -1.62 28.81
N ILE A 4 -0.71 -0.85 29.14
CA ILE A 4 -0.51 0.50 28.57
C ILE A 4 -0.08 0.40 27.09
N ASN A 5 0.59 -0.69 26.73
CA ASN A 5 0.93 -1.01 25.34
C ASN A 5 -0.01 -2.11 24.83
N ASN A 6 -0.97 -1.73 23.98
CA ASN A 6 -1.78 -2.69 23.23
C ASN A 6 -0.87 -3.46 22.25
N ASP A 7 -1.24 -4.70 21.92
CA ASP A 7 -0.56 -5.51 20.91
C ASP A 7 -0.51 -4.78 19.55
N TYR A 8 -1.51 -3.93 19.29
CA TYR A 8 -1.59 -3.03 18.15
C TYR A 8 -2.15 -1.67 18.56
N VAL A 9 -1.65 -0.59 17.95
CA VAL A 9 -2.20 0.77 18.10
C VAL A 9 -2.38 1.40 16.73
N VAL A 10 -3.55 2.00 16.50
CA VAL A 10 -3.85 2.74 15.26
C VAL A 10 -3.74 4.23 15.55
N VAL A 11 -2.96 4.95 14.76
CA VAL A 11 -2.79 6.40 14.89
C VAL A 11 -2.98 7.09 13.54
N PRO A 12 -3.72 8.20 13.47
CA PRO A 12 -3.76 9.02 12.27
C PRO A 12 -2.41 9.70 12.06
N MET A 13 -2.04 9.92 10.79
CA MET A 13 -0.89 10.73 10.40
C MET A 13 -1.46 11.92 9.63
N THR A 14 -1.75 13.05 10.28
CA THR A 14 -2.53 14.11 9.62
C THR A 14 -1.68 14.97 8.70
N PHE A 15 -2.29 15.60 7.69
CA PHE A 15 -1.61 16.62 6.91
C PHE A 15 -1.97 18.01 7.46
N PRO A 16 -1.01 18.94 7.56
CA PRO A 16 -1.26 20.28 8.08
C PRO A 16 -2.05 21.17 7.11
N THR A 17 -2.26 20.72 5.87
CA THR A 17 -2.92 21.47 4.80
C THR A 17 -3.91 20.58 4.05
N THR A 18 -4.97 21.21 3.53
CA THR A 18 -5.90 20.60 2.57
C THR A 18 -5.54 20.91 1.12
N ASP A 19 -4.58 21.83 0.89
CA ASP A 19 -4.05 22.12 -0.44
C ASP A 19 -2.98 21.08 -0.80
N GLN A 20 -3.18 20.38 -1.92
CA GLN A 20 -2.24 19.38 -2.43
C GLN A 20 -1.60 19.77 -3.77
N THR A 21 -1.49 21.07 -4.06
CA THR A 21 -0.79 21.61 -5.25
C THR A 21 0.74 21.67 -5.09
N SER A 22 1.25 21.22 -3.95
CA SER A 22 2.67 21.01 -3.67
C SER A 22 2.87 19.69 -2.95
N THR A 23 4.13 19.30 -2.71
CA THR A 23 4.41 18.22 -1.77
C THR A 23 3.77 18.53 -0.41
N ILE A 24 3.07 17.54 0.14
CA ILE A 24 2.49 17.56 1.47
C ILE A 24 3.18 16.50 2.32
N SER A 25 3.49 16.86 3.56
CA SER A 25 4.13 15.97 4.52
C SER A 25 3.17 15.72 5.68
N SER A 26 3.04 14.46 6.09
CA SER A 26 2.18 14.06 7.21
C SER A 26 2.75 14.52 8.55
N ASP A 27 2.03 14.28 9.65
CA ASP A 27 2.64 14.26 10.97
C ASP A 27 3.72 13.16 11.06
N ILE A 28 4.63 13.32 12.01
CA ILE A 28 5.73 12.37 12.24
C ILE A 28 5.25 11.26 13.19
N LEU A 29 5.30 10.02 12.73
CA LEU A 29 4.98 8.82 13.49
C LEU A 29 6.19 8.38 14.32
N SER A 30 6.01 8.17 15.63
CA SER A 30 7.03 7.58 16.50
C SER A 30 6.86 6.07 16.63
N MET A 31 7.92 5.33 16.29
CA MET A 31 8.00 3.88 16.44
C MET A 31 8.83 3.45 17.66
N LYS A 32 9.13 4.37 18.61
CA LYS A 32 9.97 4.09 19.79
C LYS A 32 9.54 2.85 20.58
N ASN A 33 8.24 2.61 20.68
CA ASN A 33 7.67 1.50 21.44
C ASN A 33 7.27 0.29 20.60
N TYR A 34 7.49 0.30 19.28
CA TYR A 34 6.96 -0.70 18.34
C TYR A 34 8.03 -1.11 17.32
N ARG A 35 8.09 -2.41 16.97
CA ARG A 35 9.07 -2.90 15.99
C ARG A 35 8.58 -2.75 14.55
N HIS A 36 7.28 -2.61 14.36
CA HIS A 36 6.69 -2.59 13.03
C HIS A 36 5.58 -1.54 12.93
N ALA A 37 5.42 -0.98 11.74
CA ALA A 37 4.32 -0.08 11.38
C ALA A 37 3.83 -0.40 9.96
N ASP A 38 2.53 -0.65 9.82
CA ASP A 38 1.86 -0.63 8.53
C ASP A 38 1.27 0.77 8.30
N ILE A 39 1.90 1.56 7.42
CA ILE A 39 1.40 2.88 7.04
C ILE A 39 0.38 2.70 5.92
N VAL A 40 -0.88 2.98 6.20
CA VAL A 40 -2.00 2.85 5.26
C VAL A 40 -2.33 4.19 4.65
N ILE A 41 -2.27 4.27 3.32
CA ILE A 41 -2.69 5.43 2.52
C ILE A 41 -3.99 5.08 1.82
N GLN A 42 -5.05 5.82 2.09
CA GLN A 42 -6.34 5.71 1.41
C GLN A 42 -6.54 6.90 0.50
N VAL A 43 -6.89 6.63 -0.75
CA VAL A 43 -7.04 7.63 -1.80
C VAL A 43 -8.47 7.56 -2.34
N GLY A 44 -9.20 8.67 -2.19
CA GLY A 44 -10.46 8.93 -2.89
C GLY A 44 -10.18 9.41 -4.31
N PRO A 45 -10.98 10.33 -4.88
CA PRO A 45 -10.61 11.00 -6.13
C PRO A 45 -9.24 11.68 -5.99
N ILE A 46 -8.41 11.56 -7.03
CA ILE A 46 -7.08 12.17 -7.11
C ILE A 46 -6.90 12.79 -8.49
N GLY A 47 -6.43 14.04 -8.54
CA GLY A 47 -6.36 14.81 -9.79
C GLY A 47 -5.25 14.37 -10.72
N LYS A 48 -4.14 13.89 -10.16
CA LYS A 48 -3.00 13.33 -10.92
C LYS A 48 -2.19 12.35 -10.08
N ALA A 49 -1.40 11.51 -10.76
CA ALA A 49 -0.49 10.61 -10.08
C ALA A 49 0.53 11.40 -9.25
N ALA A 50 0.84 10.89 -8.06
CA ALA A 50 1.73 11.57 -7.12
C ALA A 50 2.67 10.58 -6.45
N ALA A 51 3.96 10.92 -6.45
CA ALA A 51 4.99 10.12 -5.82
C ALA A 51 4.85 10.14 -4.30
N VAL A 52 4.99 8.97 -3.68
CA VAL A 52 5.07 8.78 -2.24
C VAL A 52 6.52 8.52 -1.86
N THR A 53 7.02 9.24 -0.86
CA THR A 53 8.33 9.04 -0.24
C THR A 53 8.18 8.97 1.28
N LEU A 54 9.20 8.43 1.93
CA LEU A 54 9.28 8.40 3.39
C LEU A 54 10.51 9.17 3.84
N ASP A 55 10.35 9.94 4.90
CA ASP A 55 11.44 10.55 5.64
C ASP A 55 11.52 9.98 7.05
N LYS A 56 12.70 9.98 7.65
CA LYS A 56 12.95 9.53 9.02
C LYS A 56 13.56 10.61 9.89
N SER A 57 13.35 10.48 11.20
CA SER A 57 13.90 11.37 12.22
C SER A 57 14.24 10.63 13.51
N ALA A 58 15.13 11.25 14.31
CA ALA A 58 15.49 10.80 15.66
C ALA A 58 14.48 11.27 16.73
N ALA A 59 13.52 12.11 16.34
CA ALA A 59 12.51 12.65 17.22
C ALA A 59 11.25 13.00 16.42
N VAL A 60 10.15 13.24 17.16
CA VAL A 60 8.92 13.81 16.60
C VAL A 60 9.11 15.31 16.36
N SER A 61 10.11 15.64 15.55
CA SER A 61 10.51 16.98 15.15
C SER A 61 11.23 16.87 13.82
N ALA A 62 10.82 17.66 12.82
CA ALA A 62 11.40 17.77 11.47
C ALA A 62 12.09 16.50 10.94
N ALA A 63 11.41 15.70 10.14
CA ALA A 63 12.06 14.64 9.37
C ALA A 63 12.60 15.26 8.07
N THR A 64 13.88 15.03 7.79
CA THR A 64 14.57 15.60 6.61
C THR A 64 15.58 14.62 6.01
N VAL A 65 15.52 13.36 6.43
CA VAL A 65 16.45 12.32 6.01
C VAL A 65 15.63 11.25 5.30
N ASP A 66 15.95 10.96 4.05
CA ASP A 66 15.25 9.95 3.27
C ASP A 66 15.25 8.59 4.01
N CYS A 67 14.07 7.98 4.08
CA CYS A 67 13.88 6.63 4.57
C CYS A 67 13.69 5.69 3.37
N ALA A 68 14.65 4.78 3.19
CA ALA A 68 14.56 3.80 2.13
C ALA A 68 13.46 2.78 2.42
N PHE A 69 12.71 2.40 1.39
CA PHE A 69 11.80 1.26 1.42
C PHE A 69 11.73 0.64 0.03
N THR A 70 11.59 -0.68 -0.02
CA THR A 70 11.61 -1.45 -1.28
C THR A 70 10.28 -2.14 -1.57
N ARG A 71 9.36 -2.12 -0.61
CA ARG A 71 8.12 -2.88 -0.67
C ARG A 71 6.96 -2.01 -0.25
N TYR A 72 5.85 -2.18 -0.94
CA TYR A 72 4.55 -1.68 -0.55
C TYR A 72 3.49 -2.68 -0.99
N LEU A 73 2.26 -2.49 -0.56
CA LEU A 73 1.10 -3.22 -1.05
C LEU A 73 0.16 -2.22 -1.70
N SER A 74 -0.53 -2.65 -2.74
CA SER A 74 -1.58 -1.86 -3.40
C SER A 74 -2.85 -2.69 -3.54
N THR A 75 -4.00 -2.02 -3.52
CA THR A 75 -5.27 -2.59 -3.93
C THR A 75 -5.14 -3.33 -5.27
N GLY A 76 -5.60 -4.57 -5.29
CA GLY A 76 -5.71 -5.41 -6.46
C GLY A 76 -7.02 -6.20 -6.47
N PHE A 77 -7.05 -7.24 -7.30
CA PHE A 77 -8.22 -8.08 -7.48
C PHE A 77 -7.84 -9.50 -7.87
N VAL A 78 -8.81 -10.41 -7.75
CA VAL A 78 -8.69 -11.78 -8.25
C VAL A 78 -9.60 -11.95 -9.47
N LEU A 79 -9.10 -12.60 -10.51
CA LEU A 79 -9.90 -12.99 -11.67
C LEU A 79 -9.71 -14.48 -11.92
N GLU A 80 -10.80 -15.23 -11.94
CA GLU A 80 -10.77 -16.64 -12.35
C GLU A 80 -10.94 -16.72 -13.87
N TYR A 81 -10.29 -17.72 -14.48
CA TYR A 81 -10.38 -17.93 -15.92
C TYR A 81 -10.35 -19.42 -16.25
N ASP A 82 -10.93 -19.75 -17.40
CA ASP A 82 -10.89 -21.06 -18.02
C ASP A 82 -10.40 -20.96 -19.48
N GLY A 83 -10.31 -22.10 -20.17
CA GLY A 83 -10.05 -22.13 -21.61
C GLY A 83 -8.73 -21.49 -22.01
N ALA A 84 -7.69 -21.63 -21.19
CA ALA A 84 -6.37 -21.10 -21.49
C ALA A 84 -5.84 -21.68 -22.80
N SER A 85 -5.31 -20.83 -23.68
CA SER A 85 -4.70 -21.30 -24.94
C SER A 85 -3.43 -22.11 -24.72
N VAL A 86 -2.75 -21.89 -23.59
CA VAL A 86 -1.54 -22.58 -23.14
C VAL A 86 -1.54 -22.71 -21.62
N ASP A 87 -0.91 -23.77 -21.12
CA ASP A 87 -0.77 -24.02 -19.67
C ASP A 87 0.33 -23.17 -19.01
N THR A 88 1.18 -22.53 -19.80
CA THR A 88 2.22 -21.64 -19.27
C THR A 88 1.56 -20.48 -18.50
N PRO A 89 1.91 -20.26 -17.23
CA PRO A 89 1.40 -19.13 -16.47
C PRO A 89 1.83 -17.80 -17.10
N ALA A 90 0.93 -16.82 -17.13
CA ALA A 90 1.28 -15.45 -17.53
C ALA A 90 2.35 -14.88 -16.59
N ALA A 91 3.35 -14.18 -17.15
CA ALA A 91 4.42 -13.61 -16.37
C ALA A 91 3.93 -12.43 -15.51
N ALA A 92 4.58 -12.21 -14.37
CA ALA A 92 4.32 -11.03 -13.55
C ALA A 92 4.64 -9.75 -14.35
N GLY A 93 3.74 -8.76 -14.27
CA GLY A 93 3.81 -7.52 -15.03
C GLY A 93 3.10 -7.55 -16.38
N GLU A 94 2.69 -8.72 -16.89
CA GLU A 94 1.91 -8.77 -18.12
C GLU A 94 0.57 -8.04 -17.97
N THR A 95 0.17 -7.35 -19.03
CA THR A 95 -1.16 -6.73 -19.11
C THR A 95 -2.16 -7.81 -19.48
N VAL A 96 -3.26 -7.89 -18.75
CA VAL A 96 -4.44 -8.69 -19.11
C VAL A 96 -5.57 -7.73 -19.49
N THR A 97 -6.12 -7.92 -20.69
CA THR A 97 -7.20 -7.10 -21.24
C THR A 97 -8.40 -7.98 -21.55
N GLY A 98 -9.55 -7.66 -20.96
CA GLY A 98 -10.83 -8.25 -21.30
C GLY A 98 -11.38 -7.61 -22.58
N ALA A 99 -12.11 -8.37 -23.38
CA ALA A 99 -12.76 -7.86 -24.59
C ALA A 99 -13.71 -6.67 -24.32
N GLY A 100 -14.26 -6.58 -23.10
CA GLY A 100 -15.07 -5.46 -22.61
C GLY A 100 -14.28 -4.19 -22.25
N GLY A 101 -12.94 -4.23 -22.34
CA GLY A 101 -12.06 -3.09 -22.05
C GLY A 101 -11.55 -3.02 -20.60
N GLY A 102 -11.86 -4.02 -19.77
CA GLY A 102 -11.22 -4.18 -18.46
C GLY A 102 -9.73 -4.44 -18.63
N VAL A 103 -8.91 -3.71 -17.87
CA VAL A 103 -7.46 -3.84 -17.90
C VAL A 103 -6.93 -3.99 -16.49
N GLY A 104 -6.00 -4.92 -16.31
CA GLY A 104 -5.17 -5.04 -15.12
C GLY A 104 -3.82 -5.64 -15.46
N TYR A 105 -2.98 -5.74 -14.44
CA TYR A 105 -1.63 -6.30 -14.59
C TYR A 105 -1.47 -7.52 -13.71
N VAL A 106 -0.90 -8.59 -14.27
CA VAL A 106 -0.69 -9.86 -13.57
C VAL A 106 0.37 -9.67 -12.48
N TYR A 107 0.02 -9.92 -11.23
CA TYR A 107 1.01 -10.15 -10.17
C TYR A 107 1.44 -11.61 -10.17
N LYS A 108 0.47 -12.53 -10.25
CA LYS A 108 0.72 -13.96 -10.30
C LYS A 108 -0.42 -14.69 -11.00
N ASP A 109 -0.08 -15.60 -11.91
CA ASP A 109 -1.00 -16.58 -12.48
C ASP A 109 -0.82 -17.92 -11.76
N LEU A 110 -1.89 -18.45 -11.19
CA LEU A 110 -1.93 -19.69 -10.42
C LEU A 110 -2.49 -20.87 -11.23
N GLY A 111 -2.78 -20.70 -12.52
CA GLY A 111 -3.44 -21.71 -13.34
C GLY A 111 -4.95 -21.74 -13.08
N GLY A 112 -5.70 -20.94 -13.84
CA GLY A 112 -7.15 -20.73 -13.68
C GLY A 112 -7.53 -19.61 -12.70
N LYS A 113 -6.54 -18.96 -12.09
CA LYS A 113 -6.72 -17.82 -11.18
C LYS A 113 -5.60 -16.82 -11.31
N LEU A 114 -5.94 -15.57 -11.56
CA LEU A 114 -5.04 -14.44 -11.61
C LEU A 114 -5.16 -13.63 -10.32
N ILE A 115 -4.03 -13.22 -9.78
CA ILE A 115 -3.92 -12.12 -8.83
C ILE A 115 -3.42 -10.93 -9.64
N CYS A 116 -4.17 -9.84 -9.65
CA CYS A 116 -3.92 -8.67 -10.48
C CYS A 116 -3.90 -7.37 -9.67
N TYR A 117 -3.27 -6.34 -10.23
CA TYR A 117 -3.18 -4.99 -9.66
C TYR A 117 -3.45 -3.92 -10.74
N ALA A 118 -3.60 -2.66 -10.29
CA ALA A 118 -3.79 -1.48 -11.16
C ALA A 118 -4.91 -1.63 -12.20
N TYR A 119 -6.10 -1.99 -11.69
CA TYR A 119 -7.34 -2.05 -12.45
C TYR A 119 -7.78 -0.67 -12.97
N ASN A 120 -8.19 -0.60 -14.24
CA ASN A 120 -8.55 0.67 -14.91
C ASN A 120 -9.98 1.18 -14.63
N GLY A 121 -10.79 0.47 -13.85
CA GLY A 121 -12.17 0.87 -13.53
C GLY A 121 -13.26 0.24 -14.40
N THR A 122 -12.91 -0.49 -15.46
CA THR A 122 -13.89 -1.18 -16.33
C THR A 122 -14.01 -2.66 -16.01
N THR A 123 -15.17 -3.10 -15.49
CA THR A 123 -15.28 -4.42 -14.85
C THR A 123 -15.10 -5.55 -15.84
N PHE A 124 -14.31 -6.56 -15.45
CA PHE A 124 -14.26 -7.82 -16.18
C PHE A 124 -15.59 -8.56 -16.05
N VAL A 125 -16.13 -9.05 -17.16
CA VAL A 125 -17.41 -9.75 -17.22
C VAL A 125 -17.23 -11.21 -17.57
N ASP A 126 -18.15 -12.04 -17.08
CA ASP A 126 -18.14 -13.48 -17.30
C ASP A 126 -18.15 -13.84 -18.80
N ASN A 127 -17.42 -14.90 -19.16
CA ASN A 127 -17.23 -15.42 -20.52
C ASN A 127 -16.57 -14.47 -21.54
N GLU A 128 -16.02 -13.34 -21.11
CA GLU A 128 -15.25 -12.50 -22.04
C GLU A 128 -13.88 -13.10 -22.34
N VAL A 129 -13.37 -12.83 -23.54
CA VAL A 129 -12.01 -13.22 -23.92
C VAL A 129 -11.01 -12.34 -23.18
N LEU A 130 -10.07 -12.98 -22.50
CA LEU A 130 -8.90 -12.37 -21.89
C LEU A 130 -7.72 -12.48 -22.85
N THR A 131 -7.09 -11.35 -23.15
CA THR A 131 -5.87 -11.29 -23.96
C THR A 131 -4.72 -10.78 -23.09
N PHE A 132 -3.65 -11.57 -23.02
CA PHE A 132 -2.45 -11.21 -22.27
C PHE A 132 -1.39 -10.63 -23.20
N SER A 133 -0.58 -9.69 -22.72
CA SER A 133 0.49 -9.08 -23.51
C SER A 133 1.54 -10.09 -24.00
N GLY A 134 1.72 -11.23 -23.31
CA GLY A 134 2.57 -12.34 -23.75
C GLY A 134 1.94 -13.24 -24.82
N GLY A 135 0.73 -12.96 -25.30
CA GLY A 135 0.05 -13.71 -26.35
C GLY A 135 -0.80 -14.89 -25.87
N LYS A 136 -0.80 -15.19 -24.57
CA LYS A 136 -1.77 -16.11 -23.97
C LYS A 136 -3.18 -15.53 -24.14
N THR A 137 -4.16 -16.41 -24.34
CA THR A 137 -5.59 -16.06 -24.25
C THR A 137 -6.28 -16.98 -23.27
N ALA A 138 -7.35 -16.50 -22.65
CA ALA A 138 -8.21 -17.29 -21.78
C ALA A 138 -9.64 -16.73 -21.86
N VAL A 139 -10.56 -17.32 -21.09
CA VAL A 139 -11.93 -16.85 -20.96
C VAL A 139 -12.19 -16.56 -19.49
N ALA A 140 -12.69 -15.36 -19.17
CA ALA A 140 -13.05 -15.02 -17.80
C ALA A 140 -14.12 -15.99 -17.27
N ASN A 141 -13.90 -16.55 -16.08
CA ASN A 141 -14.86 -17.40 -15.39
C ASN A 141 -15.44 -16.63 -14.19
N GLY A 142 -16.52 -15.93 -14.47
CA GLY A 142 -17.17 -14.99 -13.58
C GLY A 142 -16.65 -13.56 -13.74
N ILE A 143 -17.23 -12.69 -12.93
CA ILE A 143 -16.79 -11.30 -12.78
C ILE A 143 -15.53 -11.23 -11.92
N GLN A 144 -14.83 -10.10 -11.97
CA GLN A 144 -13.77 -9.77 -11.02
C GLN A 144 -14.18 -10.10 -9.57
N LYS A 145 -13.47 -11.04 -8.93
CA LYS A 145 -13.75 -11.51 -7.56
C LYS A 145 -12.76 -10.89 -6.58
N ASN A 146 -13.17 -10.79 -5.31
CA ASN A 146 -12.32 -10.30 -4.23
C ASN A 146 -11.62 -9.00 -4.62
N GLU A 147 -12.43 -8.01 -5.03
CA GLU A 147 -11.97 -6.64 -5.17
C GLU A 147 -11.43 -6.19 -3.80
N ASP A 148 -10.34 -5.42 -3.81
CA ASP A 148 -9.67 -4.91 -2.61
C ASP A 148 -8.84 -5.91 -1.81
N ILE A 149 -8.17 -6.84 -2.50
CA ILE A 149 -7.01 -7.54 -1.92
C ILE A 149 -5.76 -6.66 -1.91
N MET A 150 -4.86 -6.88 -0.94
CA MET A 150 -3.56 -6.21 -0.90
C MET A 150 -2.51 -7.04 -1.66
N VAL A 151 -2.03 -6.50 -2.78
CA VAL A 151 -1.05 -7.16 -3.65
C VAL A 151 0.34 -6.59 -3.38
N PRO A 152 1.35 -7.42 -3.06
CA PRO A 152 2.72 -6.96 -2.87
C PRO A 152 3.31 -6.34 -4.13
N ARG A 153 4.01 -5.23 -3.95
CA ARG A 153 4.66 -4.42 -4.99
C ARG A 153 6.09 -4.09 -4.58
N THR A 154 6.89 -3.72 -5.58
CA THR A 154 8.26 -3.25 -5.38
C THR A 154 8.30 -1.75 -5.61
N ALA A 155 8.81 -1.01 -4.63
CA ALA A 155 9.16 0.40 -4.79
C ALA A 155 10.50 0.51 -5.51
N ALA A 156 10.63 1.49 -6.40
CA ALA A 156 11.88 1.79 -7.09
C ALA A 156 12.44 3.09 -6.52
N SER A 157 13.73 3.12 -6.18
CA SER A 157 14.39 4.33 -5.67
C SER A 157 13.67 4.97 -4.48
N ASN A 158 13.21 4.16 -3.52
CA ASN A 158 12.49 4.60 -2.31
C ASN A 158 11.19 5.37 -2.59
N THR A 159 10.53 5.08 -3.72
CA THR A 159 9.28 5.73 -4.07
C THR A 159 8.35 4.81 -4.87
N PHE A 160 7.06 5.16 -4.87
CA PHE A 160 6.06 4.68 -5.81
C PHE A 160 5.02 5.77 -6.04
N ASP A 161 4.30 5.69 -7.16
CA ASP A 161 3.24 6.65 -7.46
C ASP A 161 1.87 6.13 -6.98
N LEU A 162 1.11 7.01 -6.32
CA LEU A 162 -0.34 6.90 -6.27
C LEU A 162 -0.87 6.99 -7.69
N ALA A 163 -1.69 6.01 -8.09
CA ALA A 163 -2.31 6.04 -9.40
C ALA A 163 -3.41 7.11 -9.43
N ALA A 164 -3.59 7.77 -10.59
CA ALA A 164 -4.62 8.78 -10.81
C ALA A 164 -6.03 8.16 -10.96
N VAL A 165 -6.43 7.34 -9.99
CA VAL A 165 -7.69 6.60 -9.97
C VAL A 165 -8.29 6.65 -8.56
N ALA A 166 -9.62 6.69 -8.49
CA ALA A 166 -10.30 6.77 -7.22
C ALA A 166 -10.32 5.43 -6.47
N ASN A 167 -10.54 5.51 -5.16
CA ASN A 167 -10.85 4.40 -4.27
C ASN A 167 -9.75 3.32 -4.29
N LYS A 168 -8.53 3.74 -3.97
CA LYS A 168 -7.39 2.84 -3.82
C LYS A 168 -6.80 2.96 -2.43
N GLN A 169 -6.21 1.85 -1.99
CA GLN A 169 -5.46 1.76 -0.76
C GLN A 169 -4.05 1.25 -1.06
N TYR A 170 -3.10 1.82 -0.34
CA TYR A 170 -1.70 1.42 -0.36
C TYR A 170 -1.25 1.19 1.08
N VAL A 171 -0.30 0.27 1.26
CA VAL A 171 0.30 -0.01 2.56
C VAL A 171 1.81 -0.03 2.43
N ILE A 172 2.51 0.75 3.25
CA ILE A 172 3.96 0.71 3.34
C ILE A 172 4.32 0.04 4.68
N PRO A 173 4.79 -1.22 4.66
CA PRO A 173 5.32 -1.84 5.86
C PRO A 173 6.69 -1.23 6.15
N VAL A 174 6.88 -0.79 7.39
CA VAL A 174 8.14 -0.21 7.88
C VAL A 174 8.57 -0.97 9.11
N ASP A 175 9.74 -1.61 9.05
CA ASP A 175 10.38 -2.17 10.22
C ASP A 175 11.27 -1.14 10.90
N ALA A 176 11.34 -1.22 12.23
CA ALA A 176 12.24 -0.44 13.05
C ALA A 176 13.70 -0.46 12.56
N ALA A 177 14.12 -1.61 12.02
CA ALA A 177 15.47 -1.80 11.51
C ALA A 177 15.72 -1.00 10.22
N ASP A 178 14.69 -0.74 9.42
CA ASP A 178 14.80 0.00 8.15
C ASP A 178 15.11 1.49 8.38
N LEU A 179 14.72 2.01 9.55
CA LEU A 179 15.05 3.38 9.96
C LEU A 179 16.57 3.56 10.19
N GLY A 180 17.27 2.50 10.57
CA GLY A 180 18.70 2.53 10.90
C GLY A 180 19.01 3.21 12.24
N ASP A 181 20.28 3.16 12.64
CA ASP A 181 20.72 3.61 13.95
C ASP A 181 20.47 5.11 14.18
N GLY A 182 19.92 5.45 15.34
CA GLY A 182 19.63 6.81 15.75
C GLY A 182 18.31 7.38 15.21
N TYR A 183 17.54 6.61 14.44
CA TYR A 183 16.22 7.00 13.93
C TYR A 183 15.13 6.10 14.50
N ASP A 184 14.02 6.71 14.90
CA ASP A 184 12.87 5.99 15.48
C ASP A 184 11.52 6.60 15.09
N CYS A 185 11.54 7.57 14.18
CA CYS A 185 10.36 8.23 13.67
C CYS A 185 10.34 8.20 12.14
N VAL A 186 9.14 8.18 11.56
CA VAL A 186 8.90 8.18 10.11
C VAL A 186 7.80 9.18 9.74
N GLN A 187 7.93 9.83 8.59
CA GLN A 187 6.99 10.77 8.00
C GLN A 187 6.69 10.34 6.57
N VAL A 188 5.44 10.51 6.14
CA VAL A 188 5.05 10.27 4.74
C VAL A 188 5.05 11.60 4.02
N GLU A 189 5.70 11.64 2.87
CA GLU A 189 5.56 12.73 1.91
C GLU A 189 4.82 12.25 0.67
N ILE A 190 3.91 13.08 0.19
CA ILE A 190 3.19 12.85 -1.06
C ILE A 190 3.40 14.08 -1.93
N ALA A 191 3.93 13.89 -3.13
CA ALA A 191 4.09 14.94 -4.12
C ALA A 191 2.74 15.58 -4.49
N ASP A 192 2.81 16.69 -5.22
CA ASP A 192 1.62 17.38 -5.74
C ASP A 192 0.66 16.39 -6.42
N CYS A 193 -0.55 16.30 -5.87
CA CYS A 193 -1.64 15.47 -6.37
C CYS A 193 -2.83 16.28 -6.87
N ASP A 194 -2.68 17.62 -6.99
CA ASP A 194 -3.71 18.58 -7.39
C ASP A 194 -4.87 18.76 -6.37
N THR A 195 -5.65 19.83 -6.51
CA THR A 195 -6.67 20.33 -5.56
C THR A 195 -7.93 19.46 -5.40
N ALA A 196 -8.16 18.49 -6.28
CA ALA A 196 -9.33 17.60 -6.21
C ALA A 196 -9.10 16.36 -5.35
N THR A 197 -8.00 16.32 -4.59
CA THR A 197 -7.49 15.08 -4.01
C THR A 197 -7.97 14.82 -2.59
N HIS A 198 -8.42 13.59 -2.36
CA HIS A 198 -8.84 13.11 -1.05
C HIS A 198 -7.87 12.02 -0.61
N VAL A 199 -7.00 12.34 0.36
CA VAL A 199 -6.08 11.37 0.95
C VAL A 199 -6.27 11.32 2.45
N ALA A 200 -6.30 10.11 2.99
CA ALA A 200 -6.23 9.85 4.41
C ALA A 200 -5.08 8.88 4.69
N ILE A 201 -4.36 9.12 5.78
CA ILE A 201 -3.25 8.27 6.21
C ILE A 201 -3.35 7.97 7.69
N PHE A 202 -3.09 6.71 8.02
CA PHE A 202 -2.97 6.22 9.39
C PHE A 202 -1.95 5.10 9.43
N ALA A 203 -1.34 4.89 10.59
CA ALA A 203 -0.43 3.79 10.82
C ALA A 203 -1.00 2.81 11.82
N ILE A 204 -0.76 1.52 11.58
CA ILE A 204 -0.99 0.45 12.53
C ILE A 204 0.37 0.06 13.10
N LEU A 205 0.64 0.48 14.33
CA LEU A 205 1.83 0.12 15.08
C LEU A 205 1.63 -1.26 15.71
N SER A 206 2.62 -2.13 15.56
CA SER A 206 2.59 -3.51 16.07
C SER A 206 3.95 -3.96 16.60
N GLU A 207 3.96 -5.13 17.23
CA GLU A 207 5.15 -5.74 17.85
C GLU A 207 5.81 -4.83 18.92
N PRO A 208 5.19 -4.68 20.11
CA PRO A 208 5.72 -3.82 21.16
C PRO A 208 7.17 -4.16 21.56
N ARG A 209 8.05 -3.16 21.60
CA ARG A 209 9.49 -3.32 21.97
C ARG A 209 9.68 -3.55 23.47
N TYR A 210 8.87 -2.89 24.29
CA TYR A 210 8.97 -2.89 25.74
C TYR A 210 7.70 -3.50 26.35
N ALA A 211 7.48 -4.78 26.10
CA ALA A 211 6.38 -5.55 26.70
C ALA A 211 6.69 -6.01 28.14
N ALA A 212 7.42 -5.20 28.91
CA ALA A 212 7.65 -5.52 30.32
C ALA A 212 6.34 -5.36 31.08
N GLU A 213 5.95 -6.40 31.82
CA GLU A 213 4.94 -6.28 32.87
C GLU A 213 5.46 -5.24 33.87
N ILE A 214 4.73 -4.14 34.09
CA ILE A 214 5.06 -3.22 35.18
C ILE A 214 4.75 -4.01 36.46
N PRO A 215 5.73 -4.40 37.30
CA PRO A 215 5.43 -5.15 38.50
C PRO A 215 4.60 -4.26 39.44
N GLU A 216 3.65 -4.86 40.18
CA GLU A 216 2.78 -4.14 41.15
C GLU A 216 3.57 -3.38 42.24
N THR A 217 4.88 -3.62 42.33
CA THR A 217 5.82 -3.00 43.29
C THR A 217 6.61 -1.81 42.72
N ALA A 218 6.32 -1.35 41.51
CA ALA A 218 6.97 -0.15 40.98
C ALA A 218 6.62 1.06 41.87
N ILE A 219 7.64 1.64 42.50
CA ILE A 219 7.52 2.89 43.26
C ILE A 219 7.31 4.02 42.25
N TYR A 220 6.18 4.71 42.37
CA TYR A 220 5.91 5.95 41.66
C TYR A 220 6.66 7.09 42.37
N ASP A 221 7.45 7.86 41.62
CA ASP A 221 7.89 9.21 42.02
C ASP A 221 6.79 10.22 41.63
#